data_AF-A0A971LBT8-F1
#
_entry.id   AF-A0A971LBT8-F1
#
_cell.length_a   1.000
_cell.length_b   1.000
_cell.length_c   1.000
_cell.angle_alpha   90.00
_cell.angle_beta   90.00
_cell.angle_gamma   90.00
#
_symmetry.space_group_name_H-M   'P 1'
#
loop_
_entity.id
_entity.type
_entity.pdbx_description
1 polymer ?
#
loop_
_entity_poly.entity_id
_entity_poly.type
_entity_poly.pdbx_seq_one_letter_code
_entity_poly.pdbx_strand_id
1 'polypeptide(L)'
;MEKATTKTTVSGGKTSTPARNLRQVISRWYGLLFSDDAYKRIRGFLLWGLVIIAVTWLVAFFCLPDGILENTMIVKKLFGVKGSTRPGEWGLKWLGETAKIFGREFTPEEVFDNWGNILLVTGKIFLHHLLPVFVFIFLFNRFRIGRVPLGYLYFLVYTVLQGIAAGTESFTYPAQGDGVWGVIILFLRFALIEWFAYGLLAVATLKWTWVKADSLFKGRWEKVGRFFSWPSLAQDEKDLLIFGFLFLLVASFSEAKLVVFYGRHLL
;
A
#
# COMPACT_ATOMS: atom_id res chain seq x y z
N MET A 1 -54.86 61.05 -5.81
CA MET A 1 -55.17 59.81 -6.55
C MET A 1 -54.28 59.77 -7.77
N GLU A 2 -53.50 58.76 -8.11
CA GLU A 2 -52.83 57.67 -7.40
C GLU A 2 -51.68 57.29 -8.37
N LYS A 3 -50.42 57.48 -7.97
CA LYS A 3 -49.26 57.11 -8.80
C LYS A 3 -49.02 55.61 -8.62
N ALA A 4 -49.30 54.83 -9.66
CA ALA A 4 -48.97 53.41 -9.71
C ALA A 4 -47.46 53.20 -9.61
N THR A 5 -47.02 52.54 -8.53
CA THR A 5 -45.64 52.12 -8.28
C THR A 5 -45.38 50.76 -8.95
N THR A 6 -44.57 50.77 -10.01
CA THR A 6 -44.05 49.56 -10.66
C THR A 6 -43.04 48.89 -9.74
N LYS A 7 -43.35 47.68 -9.24
CA LYS A 7 -42.40 46.81 -8.52
C LYS A 7 -41.41 46.20 -9.50
N THR A 8 -40.13 46.49 -9.32
CA THR A 8 -39.02 45.80 -10.00
C THR A 8 -38.73 44.49 -9.27
N THR A 9 -39.06 43.36 -9.89
CA THR A 9 -38.73 42.02 -9.41
C THR A 9 -37.24 41.75 -9.65
N VAL A 10 -36.44 41.68 -8.59
CA VAL A 10 -35.04 41.24 -8.65
C VAL A 10 -35.02 39.73 -8.79
N SER A 11 -34.80 39.23 -10.02
CA SER A 11 -34.47 37.84 -10.29
C SER A 11 -32.98 37.61 -10.05
N GLY A 12 -32.61 37.34 -8.79
CA GLY A 12 -31.28 36.90 -8.40
C GLY A 12 -31.04 35.42 -8.71
N GLY A 13 -30.95 35.07 -9.99
CA GLY A 13 -30.54 33.73 -10.44
C GLY A 13 -29.03 33.53 -10.25
N LYS A 14 -28.60 33.14 -9.05
CA LYS A 14 -27.24 32.60 -8.84
C LYS A 14 -27.20 31.15 -9.31
N THR A 15 -26.91 30.93 -10.58
CA THR A 15 -26.40 29.66 -11.08
C THR A 15 -25.00 29.44 -10.50
N SER A 16 -24.91 28.63 -9.45
CA SER A 16 -23.64 28.17 -8.88
C SER A 16 -22.87 27.34 -9.92
N THR A 17 -21.75 27.88 -10.39
CA THR A 17 -20.93 27.25 -11.42
C THR A 17 -20.07 26.12 -10.80
N PRO A 18 -20.28 24.83 -11.14
CA PRO A 18 -19.58 23.71 -10.50
C PRO A 18 -18.06 23.69 -10.77
N ALA A 19 -17.61 24.31 -11.86
CA ALA A 19 -16.20 24.31 -12.29
C ALA A 19 -15.25 25.04 -11.33
N ARG A 20 -15.73 26.01 -10.52
CA ARG A 20 -14.89 26.77 -9.58
C ARG A 20 -14.51 25.93 -8.36
N ASN A 21 -15.38 25.00 -7.95
CA ASN A 21 -15.14 24.12 -6.81
C ASN A 21 -14.13 23.01 -7.13
N LEU A 22 -14.22 22.39 -8.32
CA LEU A 22 -13.30 21.30 -8.68
C LEU A 22 -11.84 21.76 -8.76
N ARG A 23 -11.57 22.94 -9.35
CA ARG A 23 -10.21 23.49 -9.42
C ARG A 23 -9.64 23.82 -8.03
N GLN A 24 -10.46 24.37 -7.13
CA GLN A 24 -10.04 24.67 -5.75
C GLN A 24 -9.78 23.41 -4.93
N VAL A 25 -10.59 22.38 -5.16
CA VAL A 25 -10.39 21.06 -4.59
C VAL A 25 -9.03 20.55 -5.08
N ILE A 26 -8.81 20.41 -6.39
CA ILE A 26 -7.53 19.96 -7.00
C ILE A 26 -6.31 20.74 -6.49
N SER A 27 -6.40 22.07 -6.36
CA SER A 27 -5.26 22.87 -5.89
C SER A 27 -4.94 22.64 -4.41
N ARG A 28 -5.95 22.48 -3.54
CA ARG A 28 -5.75 22.10 -2.13
C ARG A 28 -5.07 20.74 -2.02
N TRP A 29 -5.44 19.79 -2.87
CA TRP A 29 -4.84 18.46 -2.91
C TRP A 29 -3.40 18.47 -3.36
N TYR A 30 -3.11 19.22 -4.42
CA TYR A 30 -1.75 19.42 -4.88
C TYR A 30 -0.88 20.03 -3.77
N GLY A 31 -1.44 20.95 -2.98
CA GLY A 31 -0.78 21.52 -1.80
C GLY A 31 -0.52 20.51 -0.68
N LEU A 32 -1.41 19.52 -0.49
CA LEU A 32 -1.22 18.46 0.51
C LEU A 32 -0.15 17.45 0.07
N LEU A 33 -0.27 16.89 -1.14
CA LEU A 33 0.62 15.83 -1.65
C LEU A 33 2.08 16.27 -1.77
N PHE A 34 2.31 17.56 -2.05
CA PHE A 34 3.64 18.14 -2.22
C PHE A 34 3.97 19.18 -1.14
N SER A 35 3.33 19.09 0.03
CA SER A 35 3.68 19.93 1.18
C SER A 35 5.11 19.64 1.65
N ASP A 36 5.82 20.63 2.21
CA ASP A 36 7.13 20.40 2.81
C ASP A 36 7.06 19.59 4.11
N ASP A 37 5.91 19.66 4.79
CA ASP A 37 5.53 18.92 5.98
C ASP A 37 5.15 17.47 5.63
N ALA A 38 5.88 16.52 6.22
CA ALA A 38 5.73 15.11 5.89
C ALA A 38 4.35 14.54 6.30
N TYR A 39 3.80 14.97 7.44
CA TYR A 39 2.49 14.51 7.90
C TYR A 39 1.36 15.02 7.01
N LYS A 40 1.47 16.26 6.49
CA LYS A 40 0.51 16.77 5.49
C LYS A 40 0.54 15.97 4.19
N ARG A 41 1.74 15.56 3.75
CA ARG A 41 1.88 14.66 2.59
C ARG A 41 1.22 13.31 2.82
N ILE A 42 1.48 12.67 3.97
CA ILE A 42 0.83 11.41 4.37
C ILE A 42 -0.68 11.55 4.36
N ARG A 43 -1.20 12.62 4.95
CA ARG A 43 -2.65 12.88 4.99
C ARG A 43 -3.24 12.99 3.58
N GLY A 44 -2.56 13.72 2.69
CA GLY A 44 -2.95 13.82 1.28
C GLY A 44 -2.96 12.46 0.59
N PHE A 45 -1.92 11.65 0.82
CA PHE A 45 -1.78 10.30 0.29
C PHE A 45 -2.89 9.36 0.76
N LEU A 46 -3.13 9.32 2.07
CA LEU A 46 -4.11 8.45 2.67
C LEU A 46 -5.50 8.72 2.14
N LEU A 47 -5.91 9.99 2.18
CA LEU A 47 -7.28 10.37 1.82
C LEU A 47 -7.55 10.03 0.34
N TRP A 48 -6.67 10.44 -0.57
CA TRP A 48 -6.88 10.15 -1.99
C TRP A 48 -6.65 8.71 -2.35
N GLY A 49 -5.66 8.07 -1.76
CA GLY A 49 -5.38 6.67 -2.00
C GLY A 49 -6.57 5.79 -1.67
N LEU A 50 -7.21 6.03 -0.52
CA LEU A 50 -8.44 5.33 -0.14
C LEU A 50 -9.61 5.63 -1.10
N VAL A 51 -9.77 6.88 -1.54
CA VAL A 51 -10.78 7.24 -2.54
C VAL A 51 -10.53 6.54 -3.87
N ILE A 52 -9.27 6.49 -4.32
CA ILE A 52 -8.89 5.80 -5.56
C ILE A 52 -9.16 4.31 -5.43
N ILE A 53 -8.76 3.68 -4.31
CA ILE A 53 -9.05 2.27 -4.03
C ILE A 53 -10.56 2.02 -4.06
N ALA A 54 -11.37 2.85 -3.40
CA ALA A 54 -12.82 2.66 -3.37
C ALA A 54 -13.45 2.80 -4.76
N VAL A 55 -13.02 3.79 -5.55
CA VAL A 55 -13.51 4.00 -6.92
C VAL A 55 -13.07 2.86 -7.84
N THR A 56 -11.80 2.45 -7.79
CA THR A 56 -11.30 1.35 -8.64
C THR A 56 -11.90 0.02 -8.24
N TRP A 57 -12.12 -0.21 -6.94
CA TRP A 57 -12.86 -1.36 -6.43
C TRP A 57 -14.29 -1.39 -6.96
N LEU A 58 -15.05 -0.29 -6.87
CA LEU A 58 -16.41 -0.20 -7.41
C LEU A 58 -16.45 -0.48 -8.91
N VAL A 59 -15.58 0.16 -9.68
CA VAL A 59 -15.51 -0.03 -11.13
C VAL A 59 -15.15 -1.48 -11.46
N ALA A 60 -14.17 -2.06 -10.76
CA ALA A 60 -13.75 -3.43 -10.99
C ALA A 60 -14.87 -4.43 -10.66
N PHE A 61 -15.54 -4.25 -9.52
CA PHE A 61 -16.64 -5.11 -9.07
C PHE A 61 -17.82 -5.15 -10.04
N PHE A 62 -18.18 -4.01 -10.65
CA PHE A 62 -19.33 -3.95 -11.57
C PHE A 62 -18.98 -4.20 -13.03
N CYS A 63 -17.74 -3.93 -13.46
CA CYS A 63 -17.39 -3.85 -14.88
C CYS A 63 -16.34 -4.87 -15.34
N LEU A 64 -15.63 -5.55 -14.44
CA LEU A 64 -14.56 -6.48 -14.79
C LEU A 64 -14.91 -7.92 -14.41
N PRO A 65 -14.38 -8.92 -15.14
CA PRO A 65 -14.55 -10.31 -14.78
C PRO A 65 -13.77 -10.69 -13.52
N ASP A 66 -14.29 -11.65 -12.78
CA ASP A 66 -13.65 -12.24 -11.61
C ASP A 66 -12.28 -12.85 -11.97
N GLY A 67 -11.32 -12.76 -11.05
CA GLY A 67 -10.01 -13.39 -11.19
C GLY A 67 -9.08 -12.76 -12.23
N ILE A 68 -9.42 -11.60 -12.82
CA ILE A 68 -8.64 -11.00 -13.93
C ILE A 68 -7.14 -10.80 -13.61
N LEU A 69 -6.77 -10.63 -12.33
CA LEU A 69 -5.38 -10.45 -11.90
C LEU A 69 -4.75 -11.69 -11.24
N GLU A 70 -5.48 -12.79 -11.06
CA GLU A 70 -5.04 -13.94 -10.24
C GLU A 70 -3.69 -14.53 -10.70
N ASN A 71 -3.44 -14.55 -12.02
CA ASN A 71 -2.24 -15.12 -12.64
C ASN A 71 -1.12 -14.10 -12.91
N THR A 72 -1.32 -12.82 -12.57
CA THR A 72 -0.38 -11.73 -12.90
C THR A 72 0.65 -11.44 -11.82
N MET A 73 0.56 -12.12 -10.68
CA MET A 73 1.46 -11.97 -9.54
C MET A 73 2.86 -12.57 -9.81
N ILE A 74 3.69 -11.83 -10.57
CA ILE A 74 5.09 -12.17 -10.93
C ILE A 74 5.91 -12.60 -9.70
N VAL A 75 5.61 -12.03 -8.53
CA VAL A 75 6.36 -12.20 -7.29
C VAL A 75 6.22 -13.59 -6.67
N LYS A 76 5.04 -14.25 -6.78
CA LYS A 76 4.86 -15.64 -6.32
C LYS A 76 5.85 -16.62 -6.95
N LYS A 77 6.26 -16.35 -8.19
CA LYS A 77 7.13 -17.23 -8.98
C LYS A 77 8.60 -17.11 -8.59
N LEU A 78 9.04 -15.97 -8.03
CA LEU A 78 10.46 -15.67 -7.84
C LEU A 78 11.08 -16.27 -6.57
N PHE A 79 10.30 -16.41 -5.51
CA PHE A 79 10.86 -16.73 -4.19
C PHE A 79 10.12 -17.83 -3.43
N GLY A 80 8.89 -18.18 -3.83
CA GLY A 80 8.10 -19.26 -3.23
C GLY A 80 7.67 -18.98 -1.78
N VAL A 81 6.38 -19.12 -1.49
CA VAL A 81 5.81 -18.81 -0.17
C VAL A 81 5.74 -20.04 0.75
N LYS A 82 6.44 -21.14 0.42
CA LYS A 82 6.37 -22.40 1.18
C LYS A 82 7.11 -22.30 2.52
N GLY A 83 6.53 -22.91 3.56
CA GLY A 83 7.16 -23.15 4.86
C GLY A 83 8.32 -24.16 4.78
N SER A 84 8.90 -24.49 5.93
CA SER A 84 9.89 -25.53 6.15
C SER A 84 9.27 -26.69 6.94
N THR A 85 9.69 -27.92 6.66
CA THR A 85 9.24 -29.12 7.40
C THR A 85 10.07 -29.42 8.65
N ARG A 86 11.04 -28.57 8.98
CA ARG A 86 12.02 -28.79 10.07
C ARG A 86 12.02 -27.81 11.26
N PRO A 87 11.17 -26.76 11.37
CA PRO A 87 11.19 -25.90 12.56
C PRO A 87 10.91 -26.66 13.87
N GLY A 88 10.06 -27.68 13.84
CA GLY A 88 9.71 -28.54 14.97
C GLY A 88 10.90 -29.31 15.54
N GLU A 89 11.77 -29.84 14.67
CA GLU A 89 13.02 -30.53 15.07
C GLU A 89 13.93 -29.63 15.93
N TRP A 90 13.94 -28.32 15.65
CA TRP A 90 14.70 -27.36 16.44
C TRP A 90 14.08 -27.12 17.82
N GLY A 91 12.76 -27.03 17.91
CA GLY A 91 12.02 -26.92 19.17
C GLY A 91 12.18 -28.15 20.05
N LEU A 92 12.08 -29.34 19.45
CA LEU A 92 12.27 -30.64 20.11
C LEU A 92 13.68 -30.78 20.71
N LYS A 93 14.70 -30.37 19.96
CA LYS A 93 16.10 -30.39 20.43
C LYS A 93 16.35 -29.44 21.59
N TRP A 94 15.65 -28.32 21.65
CA TRP A 94 15.92 -27.25 22.62
C TRP A 94 15.09 -27.37 23.90
N LEU A 95 13.87 -27.91 23.80
CA LEU A 95 12.91 -27.97 24.90
C LEU A 95 12.48 -29.39 25.29
N GLY A 96 12.91 -30.42 24.56
CA GLY A 96 12.49 -31.82 24.77
C GLY A 96 11.12 -32.12 24.16
N GLU A 97 10.55 -33.28 24.50
CA GLU A 97 9.25 -33.74 23.98
C GLU A 97 8.07 -32.92 24.51
N THR A 98 8.19 -32.37 25.72
CA THR A 98 7.15 -31.56 26.37
C THR A 98 7.75 -30.34 27.05
N ALA A 99 7.21 -29.15 26.77
CA ALA A 99 7.58 -27.91 27.44
C ALA A 99 6.40 -27.34 28.22
N LYS A 100 6.68 -26.83 29.43
CA LYS A 100 5.69 -26.15 30.25
C LYS A 100 5.88 -24.63 30.12
N ILE A 101 4.95 -23.98 29.43
CA ILE A 101 4.96 -22.52 29.23
C ILE A 101 3.71 -21.95 29.91
N PHE A 102 3.88 -21.01 30.84
CA PHE A 102 2.79 -20.41 31.64
C PHE A 102 1.86 -21.45 32.30
N GLY A 103 2.43 -22.56 32.79
CA GLY A 103 1.68 -23.61 33.47
C GLY A 103 0.89 -24.57 32.56
N ARG A 104 0.88 -24.36 31.24
CA ARG A 104 0.30 -25.28 30.25
C ARG A 104 1.40 -26.11 29.60
N GLU A 105 1.12 -27.39 29.39
CA GLU A 105 1.99 -28.31 28.67
C GLU A 105 1.72 -28.22 27.18
N PHE A 106 2.79 -28.10 26.40
CA PHE A 106 2.74 -28.05 24.94
C PHE A 106 3.79 -28.98 24.37
N THR A 107 3.48 -29.56 23.22
CA THR A 107 4.46 -30.25 22.38
C THR A 107 5.27 -29.19 21.64
N PRO A 108 6.58 -29.04 21.92
CA PRO A 108 7.40 -28.01 21.27
C PRO A 108 7.43 -28.16 19.76
N GLU A 109 7.31 -29.38 19.25
CA GLU A 109 7.18 -29.66 17.82
C GLU A 109 6.03 -28.88 17.18
N GLU A 110 4.79 -29.01 17.69
CA GLU A 110 3.61 -28.32 17.14
C GLU A 110 3.70 -26.79 17.26
N VAL A 111 4.26 -26.28 18.36
CA VAL A 111 4.41 -24.84 18.59
C VAL A 111 5.45 -24.25 17.64
N PHE A 112 6.60 -24.92 17.49
CA PHE A 112 7.69 -24.47 16.64
C PHE A 112 7.39 -24.70 15.16
N ASP A 113 6.69 -25.77 14.80
CA ASP A 113 6.24 -25.97 13.43
C ASP A 113 5.27 -24.88 13.01
N ASN A 114 4.30 -24.51 13.84
CA ASN A 114 3.37 -23.44 13.49
C ASN A 114 4.03 -22.05 13.55
N TRP A 115 4.53 -21.64 14.71
CA TRP A 115 5.06 -20.29 14.89
C TRP A 115 6.42 -20.08 14.25
N GLY A 116 7.28 -21.11 14.24
CA GLY A 116 8.55 -21.07 13.51
C GLY A 116 8.32 -20.96 12.01
N ASN A 117 7.36 -21.70 11.43
CA ASN A 117 7.00 -21.49 10.02
C ASN A 117 6.41 -20.10 9.78
N ILE A 118 5.53 -19.60 10.66
CA ILE A 118 5.00 -18.24 10.51
C ILE A 118 6.14 -17.22 10.46
N LEU A 119 7.11 -17.30 11.38
CA LEU A 119 8.25 -16.37 11.41
C LEU A 119 9.17 -16.51 10.18
N LEU A 120 9.46 -17.75 9.75
CA LEU A 120 10.25 -18.00 8.55
C LEU A 120 9.56 -17.48 7.28
N VAL A 121 8.28 -17.78 7.12
CA VAL A 121 7.46 -17.30 6.00
C VAL A 121 7.31 -15.78 6.05
N THR A 122 7.16 -15.19 7.24
CA THR A 122 7.16 -13.72 7.43
C THR A 122 8.45 -13.11 6.90
N GLY A 123 9.61 -13.66 7.28
CA GLY A 123 10.90 -13.19 6.80
C GLY A 123 11.02 -13.28 5.29
N LYS A 124 10.58 -14.40 4.70
CA LYS A 124 10.52 -14.56 3.24
C LYS A 124 9.65 -13.47 2.62
N ILE A 125 8.38 -13.35 3.00
CA ILE A 125 7.42 -12.38 2.46
C ILE A 125 7.96 -10.95 2.62
N PHE A 126 8.53 -10.61 3.78
CA PHE A 126 9.14 -9.30 4.01
C PHE A 126 10.27 -9.00 3.00
N LEU A 127 11.19 -9.95 2.81
CA LEU A 127 12.25 -9.83 1.79
C LEU A 127 11.67 -9.71 0.37
N HIS A 128 10.55 -10.38 0.07
CA HIS A 128 9.87 -10.22 -1.22
C HIS A 128 9.37 -8.80 -1.40
N HIS A 129 8.77 -8.19 -0.38
CA HIS A 129 8.30 -6.80 -0.46
C HIS A 129 9.42 -5.77 -0.44
N LEU A 130 10.60 -6.10 0.12
CA LEU A 130 11.76 -5.23 0.00
C LEU A 130 12.16 -5.03 -1.48
N LEU A 131 12.05 -6.06 -2.32
CA LEU A 131 12.40 -5.95 -3.74
C LEU A 131 11.63 -4.84 -4.48
N PRO A 132 10.28 -4.82 -4.53
CA PRO A 132 9.54 -3.72 -5.14
C PRO A 132 9.71 -2.40 -4.40
N VAL A 133 9.93 -2.39 -3.08
CA VAL A 133 10.29 -1.15 -2.35
C VAL A 133 11.59 -0.56 -2.90
N PHE A 134 12.66 -1.35 -2.99
CA PHE A 134 13.95 -0.86 -3.48
C PHE A 134 13.90 -0.48 -4.97
N VAL A 135 13.27 -1.31 -5.81
CA VAL A 135 13.25 -1.13 -7.27
C VAL A 135 12.24 -0.08 -7.71
N PHE A 136 11.00 -0.14 -7.22
CA PHE A 136 9.91 0.69 -7.75
C PHE A 136 9.55 1.88 -6.87
N ILE A 137 9.92 1.89 -5.60
CA ILE A 137 9.72 3.06 -4.74
C ILE A 137 11.01 3.86 -4.67
N PHE A 138 12.07 3.29 -4.10
CA PHE A 138 13.31 4.01 -3.82
C PHE A 138 14.05 4.40 -5.09
N LEU A 139 14.33 3.45 -5.98
CA LEU A 139 15.03 3.74 -7.23
C LEU A 139 14.21 4.64 -8.16
N PHE A 140 12.88 4.50 -8.23
CA PHE A 140 12.07 5.37 -9.05
C PHE A 140 11.88 6.77 -8.43
N ASN A 141 11.92 6.91 -7.09
CA ASN A 141 11.93 8.23 -6.44
C ASN A 141 13.20 9.05 -6.78
N ARG A 142 14.24 8.40 -7.29
CA ARG A 142 15.44 9.06 -7.84
C ARG A 142 15.15 9.85 -9.11
N PHE A 143 14.07 9.55 -9.81
CA PHE A 143 13.67 10.20 -11.05
C PHE A 143 12.41 11.02 -10.83
N ARG A 144 12.40 12.27 -11.29
CA ARG A 144 11.28 13.18 -11.08
C ARG A 144 10.85 13.87 -12.36
N ILE A 145 9.54 14.02 -12.52
CA ILE A 145 8.94 14.82 -13.58
C ILE A 145 8.13 15.95 -12.93
N GLY A 146 8.57 17.20 -13.11
CA GLY A 146 8.04 18.34 -12.39
C GLY A 146 8.19 18.17 -10.87
N ARG A 147 7.07 18.03 -10.15
CA ARG A 147 7.04 17.72 -8.70
C ARG A 147 6.81 16.25 -8.39
N VAL A 148 6.47 15.42 -9.38
CA VAL A 148 6.05 14.03 -9.19
C VAL A 148 7.25 13.10 -9.35
N PRO A 149 7.71 12.40 -8.29
CA PRO A 149 8.69 11.35 -8.46
C PRO A 149 8.06 10.13 -9.16
N LEU A 150 8.85 9.37 -9.91
CA LEU A 150 8.32 8.16 -10.58
C LEU A 150 7.86 7.09 -9.59
N GLY A 151 8.38 7.07 -8.36
CA GLY A 151 7.91 6.14 -7.33
C GLY A 151 6.48 6.44 -6.88
N TYR A 152 6.02 7.70 -6.95
CA TYR A 152 4.61 8.04 -6.74
C TYR A 152 3.73 7.54 -7.88
N LEU A 153 4.22 7.58 -9.12
CA LEU A 153 3.50 7.02 -10.26
C LEU A 153 3.35 5.50 -10.10
N TYR A 154 4.42 4.80 -9.73
CA TYR A 154 4.35 3.38 -9.39
C TYR A 154 3.33 3.14 -8.27
N PHE A 155 3.40 3.88 -7.17
CA PHE A 155 2.49 3.71 -6.05
C PHE A 155 1.03 3.96 -6.44
N LEU A 156 0.77 4.94 -7.32
CA LEU A 156 -0.57 5.18 -7.88
C LEU A 156 -1.06 3.97 -8.68
N VAL A 157 -0.23 3.43 -9.58
CA VAL A 157 -0.57 2.22 -10.34
C VAL A 157 -0.84 1.05 -9.39
N TYR A 158 0.02 0.84 -8.40
CA TYR A 158 -0.16 -0.19 -7.37
C TYR A 158 -1.46 0.01 -6.58
N THR A 159 -1.82 1.25 -6.22
CA THR A 159 -3.09 1.59 -5.55
C THR A 159 -4.30 1.21 -6.41
N VAL A 160 -4.25 1.50 -7.72
CA VAL A 160 -5.29 1.11 -8.67
C VAL A 160 -5.41 -0.42 -8.76
N LEU A 161 -4.28 -1.11 -8.91
CA LEU A 161 -4.22 -2.58 -9.00
C LEU A 161 -4.77 -3.24 -7.74
N GLN A 162 -4.51 -2.70 -6.55
CA GLN A 162 -5.06 -3.21 -5.29
C GLN A 162 -6.59 -3.11 -5.25
N GLY A 163 -7.17 -1.98 -5.68
CA GLY A 163 -8.62 -1.86 -5.77
C GLY A 163 -9.23 -2.81 -6.81
N ILE A 164 -8.57 -3.00 -7.96
CA ILE A 164 -9.01 -3.99 -8.97
C ILE A 164 -8.94 -5.42 -8.41
N ALA A 165 -7.85 -5.78 -7.73
CA ALA A 165 -7.68 -7.11 -7.15
C ALA A 165 -8.76 -7.40 -6.10
N ALA A 166 -9.07 -6.42 -5.25
CA ALA A 166 -10.16 -6.53 -4.28
C ALA A 166 -11.55 -6.56 -4.92
N GLY A 167 -11.75 -5.87 -6.05
CA GLY A 167 -13.04 -5.79 -6.73
C GLY A 167 -13.38 -7.03 -7.56
N THR A 168 -12.37 -7.75 -8.03
CA THR A 168 -12.50 -8.95 -8.88
C THR A 168 -12.16 -10.24 -8.14
N GLU A 169 -12.06 -10.19 -6.81
CA GLU A 169 -11.67 -11.34 -5.97
C GLU A 169 -10.33 -12.00 -6.39
N SER A 170 -9.43 -11.24 -7.04
CA SER A 170 -8.17 -11.76 -7.60
C SER A 170 -7.07 -11.99 -6.55
N PHE A 171 -7.41 -11.99 -5.25
CA PHE A 171 -6.43 -12.29 -4.22
C PHE A 171 -6.04 -13.75 -4.25
N THR A 172 -4.79 -13.99 -3.88
CA THR A 172 -4.18 -15.32 -3.86
C THR A 172 -4.79 -16.27 -2.83
N TYR A 173 -5.30 -15.70 -1.74
CA TYR A 173 -5.78 -16.44 -0.59
C TYR A 173 -7.29 -16.54 -0.66
N PRO A 174 -7.88 -17.65 -0.21
CA PRO A 174 -9.32 -17.77 -0.15
C PRO A 174 -9.92 -16.66 0.72
N ALA A 175 -11.07 -16.15 0.28
CA ALA A 175 -11.85 -15.20 1.06
C ALA A 175 -12.18 -15.78 2.45
N GLN A 176 -12.13 -14.95 3.48
CA GLN A 176 -12.42 -15.37 4.85
C GLN A 176 -13.88 -15.05 5.20
N GLY A 177 -14.78 -15.92 4.75
CA GLY A 177 -16.23 -15.76 4.87
C GLY A 177 -16.91 -15.73 3.50
N ASP A 178 -18.24 -15.58 3.51
CA ASP A 178 -19.05 -15.69 2.30
C ASP A 178 -19.10 -14.38 1.51
N GLY A 179 -18.89 -14.51 0.19
CA GLY A 179 -19.01 -13.43 -0.79
C GLY A 179 -18.07 -12.25 -0.56
N VAL A 180 -18.53 -11.07 -0.97
CA VAL A 180 -17.75 -9.82 -1.02
C VAL A 180 -17.11 -9.45 0.32
N TRP A 181 -17.75 -9.78 1.44
CA TRP A 181 -17.23 -9.47 2.77
C TRP A 181 -15.93 -10.22 3.09
N GLY A 182 -15.81 -11.49 2.65
CA GLY A 182 -14.60 -12.27 2.87
C GLY A 182 -13.38 -11.68 2.14
N VAL A 183 -13.59 -11.09 0.97
CA VAL A 183 -12.56 -10.40 0.17
C VAL A 183 -12.17 -9.06 0.79
N ILE A 184 -13.15 -8.30 1.30
CA ILE A 184 -12.89 -7.05 2.03
C ILE A 184 -12.08 -7.32 3.30
N ILE A 185 -12.44 -8.35 4.08
CA ILE A 185 -11.68 -8.74 5.29
C ILE A 185 -10.25 -9.09 4.91
N LEU A 186 -10.06 -9.87 3.84
CA LEU A 186 -8.75 -10.24 3.34
C LEU A 186 -7.92 -9.01 2.93
N PHE A 187 -8.53 -8.07 2.21
CA PHE A 187 -7.90 -6.80 1.82
C PHE A 187 -7.46 -5.99 3.06
N LEU A 188 -8.36 -5.82 4.04
CA LEU A 188 -8.06 -5.07 5.27
C LEU A 188 -6.96 -5.74 6.11
N ARG A 189 -6.89 -7.07 6.09
CA ARG A 189 -6.00 -7.86 6.96
C ARG A 189 -4.53 -7.76 6.58
N PHE A 190 -4.18 -7.63 5.29
CA PHE A 190 -2.78 -7.49 4.89
C PHE A 190 -2.58 -6.49 3.75
N ALA A 191 -3.38 -6.51 2.69
CA ALA A 191 -3.15 -5.70 1.50
C ALA A 191 -3.27 -4.19 1.76
N LEU A 192 -4.21 -3.76 2.61
CA LEU A 192 -4.34 -2.36 3.01
C LEU A 192 -3.15 -1.91 3.88
N ILE A 193 -2.64 -2.80 4.74
CA ILE A 193 -1.49 -2.50 5.60
C ILE A 193 -0.21 -2.42 4.77
N GLU A 194 -0.04 -3.32 3.80
CA GLU A 194 1.06 -3.29 2.82
C GLU A 194 1.00 -2.01 1.98
N TRP A 195 -0.18 -1.68 1.45
CA TRP A 195 -0.42 -0.44 0.72
C TRP A 195 -0.06 0.79 1.55
N PHE A 196 -0.47 0.82 2.82
CA PHE A 196 -0.14 1.89 3.73
C PHE A 196 1.38 1.99 3.97
N ALA A 197 2.04 0.86 4.21
CA ALA A 197 3.49 0.79 4.37
C ALA A 197 4.24 1.35 3.15
N TYR A 198 3.83 0.96 1.94
CA TYR A 198 4.41 1.47 0.69
C TYR A 198 4.19 2.97 0.54
N GLY A 199 3.02 3.48 0.94
CA GLY A 199 2.73 4.92 0.97
C GLY A 199 3.69 5.68 1.89
N LEU A 200 3.91 5.17 3.11
CA LEU A 200 4.86 5.76 4.06
C LEU A 200 6.28 5.81 3.49
N LEU A 201 6.76 4.68 2.94
CA LEU A 201 8.10 4.58 2.34
C LEU A 201 8.27 5.50 1.13
N ALA A 202 7.23 5.61 0.28
CA ALA A 202 7.23 6.49 -0.87
C ALA A 202 7.30 7.96 -0.43
N VAL A 203 6.54 8.37 0.59
CA VAL A 203 6.54 9.75 1.05
C VAL A 203 7.80 10.11 1.83
N ALA A 204 8.31 9.21 2.66
CA ALA A 204 9.57 9.39 3.39
C ALA A 204 10.72 9.67 2.41
N THR A 205 10.74 8.99 1.27
CA THR A 205 11.80 9.12 0.26
C THR A 205 11.48 10.08 -0.88
N LEU A 206 10.41 10.88 -0.77
CA LEU A 206 9.96 11.80 -1.83
C LEU A 206 11.07 12.73 -2.31
N LYS A 207 11.86 13.29 -1.38
CA LYS A 207 12.91 14.28 -1.66
C LYS A 207 14.21 13.66 -2.19
N TRP A 208 14.28 12.32 -2.31
CA TRP A 208 15.49 11.61 -2.69
C TRP A 208 15.72 11.56 -4.21
N THR A 209 15.86 12.73 -4.84
CA THR A 209 15.97 12.84 -6.30
C THR A 209 17.43 12.87 -6.79
N TRP A 210 17.70 12.16 -7.87
CA TRP A 210 18.95 12.20 -8.62
C TRP A 210 18.82 13.07 -9.86
N VAL A 211 17.79 12.82 -10.65
CA VAL A 211 17.57 13.48 -11.94
C VAL A 211 16.12 13.96 -12.03
N LYS A 212 15.92 15.15 -12.59
CA LYS A 212 14.62 15.78 -12.75
C LYS A 212 14.44 16.23 -14.20
N ALA A 213 13.24 16.06 -14.76
CA ALA A 213 12.80 16.72 -15.97
C ALA A 213 11.60 17.64 -15.66
N ASP A 214 11.44 18.74 -16.39
CA ASP A 214 10.30 19.65 -16.17
C ASP A 214 9.00 19.17 -16.82
N SER A 215 9.07 18.28 -17.80
CA SER A 215 7.92 17.71 -18.51
C SER A 215 8.22 16.30 -19.00
N LEU A 216 7.18 15.45 -19.07
CA LEU A 216 7.25 14.07 -19.55
C LEU A 216 7.64 13.98 -21.04
N PHE A 217 7.12 14.87 -21.88
CA PHE A 217 7.24 14.76 -23.35
C PHE A 217 8.30 15.68 -23.96
N LYS A 218 8.65 16.76 -23.28
CA LYS A 218 9.54 17.81 -23.82
C LYS A 218 10.66 18.23 -22.84
N GLY A 219 10.70 17.64 -21.65
CA GLY A 219 11.66 18.00 -20.62
C GLY A 219 13.03 17.42 -20.90
N ARG A 220 14.09 18.21 -20.68
CA ARG A 220 15.45 17.69 -20.56
C ARG A 220 15.67 17.18 -19.15
N TRP A 221 16.41 16.09 -19.02
CA TRP A 221 16.79 15.53 -17.73
C TRP A 221 18.00 16.26 -17.17
N GLU A 222 17.84 16.85 -16.00
CA GLU A 222 18.86 17.60 -15.29
C GLU A 222 19.26 16.88 -14.00
N LYS A 223 20.56 16.78 -13.76
CA LYS A 223 21.11 16.16 -12.56
C LYS A 223 21.01 17.14 -11.39
N VAL A 224 20.26 16.76 -10.36
CA VAL A 224 20.05 17.55 -9.13
C VAL A 224 20.67 16.90 -7.89
N GLY A 225 21.16 15.67 -8.01
CA GLY A 225 21.78 14.92 -6.91
C GLY A 225 22.87 13.95 -7.37
N ARG A 226 23.28 13.04 -6.48
CA ARG A 226 24.28 11.97 -6.75
C ARG A 226 23.58 10.62 -6.79
N PHE A 227 23.95 9.72 -7.71
CA PHE A 227 23.28 8.41 -7.87
C PHE A 227 23.46 7.47 -6.66
N PHE A 228 24.69 7.35 -6.14
CA PHE A 228 25.00 6.56 -4.96
C PHE A 228 25.02 7.46 -3.71
N SER A 229 23.86 7.94 -3.30
CA SER A 229 23.71 8.71 -2.05
C SER A 229 22.51 8.23 -1.26
N TRP A 230 22.62 8.26 0.06
CA TRP A 230 21.47 8.08 0.94
C TRP A 230 20.56 9.32 0.92
N PRO A 231 19.25 9.18 1.18
CA PRO A 231 18.37 10.32 1.33
C PRO A 231 18.75 11.12 2.57
N SER A 232 18.84 12.45 2.42
CA SER A 232 18.91 13.35 3.58
C SER A 232 17.50 13.53 4.11
N LEU A 233 17.17 12.82 5.20
CA LEU A 233 15.83 12.78 5.78
C LEU A 233 15.73 13.72 6.98
N ALA A 234 14.70 14.55 7.01
CA ALA A 234 14.27 15.23 8.23
C ALA A 234 13.77 14.22 9.28
N GLN A 235 13.64 14.64 10.54
CA GLN A 235 13.22 13.73 11.62
C GLN A 235 11.88 13.04 11.32
N ASP A 236 10.86 13.82 10.93
CA ASP A 236 9.55 13.28 10.54
C ASP A 236 9.65 12.27 9.39
N GLU A 237 10.56 12.50 8.43
CA GLU A 237 10.74 11.61 7.28
C GLU A 237 11.45 10.30 7.68
N LYS A 238 12.32 10.33 8.69
CA LYS A 238 12.92 9.13 9.28
C LYS A 238 11.88 8.30 10.03
N ASP A 239 11.02 8.96 10.81
CA ASP A 239 9.97 8.28 11.56
C ASP A 239 9.01 7.57 10.60
N LEU A 240 8.61 8.24 9.52
CA LEU A 240 7.80 7.64 8.45
C LEU A 240 8.50 6.48 7.75
N LEU A 241 9.82 6.56 7.51
CA LEU A 241 10.59 5.46 6.94
C LEU A 241 10.57 4.23 7.86
N ILE A 242 10.84 4.43 9.15
CA ILE A 242 10.85 3.37 10.17
C ILE A 242 9.46 2.75 10.28
N PHE A 243 8.41 3.58 10.41
CA PHE A 243 7.04 3.09 10.46
C PHE A 243 6.65 2.35 9.17
N GLY A 244 7.09 2.82 8.00
CA GLY A 244 6.90 2.12 6.74
C GLY A 244 7.44 0.69 6.77
N PHE A 245 8.66 0.49 7.25
CA PHE A 245 9.23 -0.86 7.40
C PHE A 245 8.53 -1.70 8.47
N LEU A 246 8.14 -1.10 9.60
CA LEU A 246 7.42 -1.82 10.65
C LEU A 246 6.03 -2.27 10.18
N PHE A 247 5.27 -1.41 9.50
CA PHE A 247 3.98 -1.78 8.92
C PHE A 247 4.14 -2.84 7.82
N LEU A 248 5.23 -2.77 7.04
CA LEU A 248 5.52 -3.80 6.04
C LEU A 248 5.80 -5.16 6.69
N LEU A 249 6.52 -5.18 7.82
CA LEU A 249 6.73 -6.39 8.61
C LEU A 249 5.43 -6.94 9.19
N VAL A 250 4.55 -6.06 9.70
CA VAL A 250 3.22 -6.44 10.21
C VAL A 250 2.32 -6.99 9.11
N ALA A 251 2.35 -6.40 7.90
CA ALA A 251 1.65 -6.93 6.74
C ALA A 251 2.18 -8.32 6.37
N SER A 252 3.51 -8.47 6.30
CA SER A 252 4.18 -9.73 5.99
C SER A 252 3.83 -10.83 7.01
N PHE A 253 3.76 -10.49 8.29
CA PHE A 253 3.35 -11.40 9.35
C PHE A 253 1.87 -11.79 9.24
N SER A 254 1.02 -10.84 8.87
CA SER A 254 -0.41 -11.08 8.67
C SER A 254 -0.67 -12.00 7.48
N GLU A 255 0.08 -11.82 6.39
CA GLU A 255 0.07 -12.69 5.23
C GLU A 255 0.67 -14.08 5.54
N ALA A 256 1.78 -14.16 6.27
CA ALA A 256 2.40 -15.43 6.66
C ALA A 256 1.44 -16.31 7.48
N LYS A 257 0.61 -15.73 8.34
CA LYS A 257 -0.46 -16.47 9.03
C LYS A 257 -1.49 -17.03 8.05
N LEU A 258 -1.83 -16.30 6.98
CA LEU A 258 -2.75 -16.80 5.97
C LEU A 258 -2.14 -17.98 5.23
N VAL A 259 -0.86 -17.90 4.88
CA VAL A 259 -0.13 -19.00 4.26
C VAL A 259 -0.08 -20.20 5.20
N VAL A 260 0.43 -20.05 6.42
CA VAL A 260 0.62 -21.19 7.31
C VAL A 260 -0.72 -21.80 7.73
N PHE A 261 -1.75 -21.02 8.06
CA PHE A 261 -3.03 -21.59 8.51
C PHE A 261 -3.99 -21.98 7.37
N TYR A 262 -3.90 -21.38 6.19
CA TYR A 262 -4.88 -21.56 5.10
C TYR A 262 -4.26 -21.98 3.75
N GLY A 263 -2.94 -22.00 3.60
CA GLY A 263 -2.25 -22.18 2.31
C GLY A 263 -1.04 -23.12 2.35
N ARG A 264 -1.24 -24.39 1.98
CA ARG A 264 -0.22 -25.27 1.35
C ARG A 264 1.20 -25.25 1.98
N HIS A 265 1.36 -25.26 3.30
CA HIS A 265 2.68 -25.51 3.90
C HIS A 265 3.14 -26.98 3.71
N LEU A 266 2.25 -27.86 3.22
CA LEU A 266 2.45 -29.32 3.08
C LEU A 266 2.32 -29.86 1.64
N LEU A 267 2.13 -29.02 0.61
CA LEU A 267 2.09 -29.46 -0.80
C LEU A 267 3.15 -28.74 -1.64
#